data_AF-A0A0M0JFZ9-F1
#
_entry.id   AF-A0A0M0JFZ9-F1
#
_cell.length_a   1.000
_cell.length_b   1.000
_cell.length_c   1.000
_cell.angle_alpha   90.00
_cell.angle_beta   90.00
_cell.angle_gamma   90.00
#
_symmetry.space_group_name_H-M   'P 1'
#
loop_
_entity.id
_entity.type
_entity.pdbx_description
1 polymer ?
#
loop_
_entity_poly.entity_id
_entity_poly.type
_entity_poly.pdbx_seq_one_letter_code
_entity_poly.pdbx_strand_id
1 'polypeptide(L)'
;MQKLQTERDTLTRQIRDRTEMRGVEIKEAKRVVVECRRQAYGITETFAMRLAEQAREYESARRDDAARLANFVIQIASDSNRIRVLEKELAALQLAAKTPSPPAPLQTQAQAGESLPAFLVRLQLSAHQGAFEEEELDMELLRSMGRVDLEQNMKTIGLSAAETALIMVDIFLSSE
;
A
#
# COMPACT_ATOMS: atom_id res chain seq x y z
N MET A 1 -33.61 -96.87 8.42
CA MET A 1 -32.95 -96.25 9.58
C MET A 1 -31.61 -95.63 9.22
N GLN A 2 -30.63 -96.38 8.71
CA GLN A 2 -29.27 -95.86 8.42
C GLN A 2 -29.21 -94.70 7.40
N LYS A 3 -30.01 -94.75 6.32
CA LYS A 3 -30.07 -93.67 5.31
C LYS A 3 -30.52 -92.32 5.90
N LEU A 4 -31.52 -92.35 6.79
CA LEU A 4 -32.04 -91.15 7.45
C LEU A 4 -31.01 -90.55 8.42
N GLN A 5 -30.19 -91.38 9.07
CA GLN A 5 -29.10 -90.90 9.92
C GLN A 5 -28.02 -90.19 9.10
N THR A 6 -27.56 -90.77 7.99
CA THR A 6 -26.59 -90.12 7.11
C THR A 6 -27.10 -88.81 6.51
N GLU A 7 -28.38 -88.74 6.18
CA GLU A 7 -29.01 -87.53 5.63
C GLU A 7 -29.14 -86.44 6.70
N ARG A 8 -29.53 -86.80 7.93
CA ARG A 8 -29.55 -85.91 9.09
C ARG A 8 -28.16 -85.35 9.42
N ASP A 9 -27.12 -86.17 9.38
CA ASP A 9 -25.75 -85.72 9.64
C ASP A 9 -25.23 -84.79 8.55
N THR A 10 -25.58 -85.06 7.28
CA THR A 10 -25.24 -84.20 6.14
C THR A 10 -25.92 -82.83 6.27
N LEU A 11 -27.22 -82.79 6.56
CA LEU A 11 -27.96 -81.55 6.77
C LEU A 11 -27.43 -80.77 7.98
N THR A 12 -27.09 -81.46 9.08
CA THR A 12 -26.51 -80.82 10.27
C THR A 12 -25.19 -80.12 9.92
N ARG A 13 -24.34 -80.77 9.13
CA ARG A 13 -23.07 -80.17 8.68
C ARG A 13 -23.30 -78.97 7.76
N GLN A 14 -24.18 -79.10 6.76
CA GLN A 14 -24.51 -77.99 5.86
C GLN A 14 -25.09 -76.76 6.60
N ILE A 15 -25.93 -76.98 7.61
CA ILE A 15 -26.47 -75.89 8.44
C ILE A 15 -25.36 -75.22 9.24
N ARG A 16 -24.44 -76.00 9.81
CA ARG A 16 -23.29 -75.46 10.56
C ARG A 16 -22.39 -74.62 9.66
N ASP A 17 -21.98 -75.15 8.52
CA ASP A 17 -21.10 -74.47 7.57
C ASP A 17 -21.73 -73.16 7.06
N ARG A 18 -23.03 -73.18 6.71
CA ARG A 18 -23.75 -71.96 6.31
C ARG A 18 -23.85 -70.94 7.43
N THR A 19 -24.00 -71.38 8.67
CA THR A 19 -24.11 -70.48 9.83
C THR A 19 -22.75 -69.84 10.15
N GLU A 20 -21.66 -70.61 10.07
CA GLU A 20 -20.30 -70.12 10.26
C GLU A 20 -19.91 -69.11 9.18
N MET A 21 -20.18 -69.41 7.91
CA MET A 21 -19.93 -68.49 6.79
C MET A 21 -20.70 -67.18 6.93
N ARG A 22 -22.01 -67.23 7.24
CA ARG A 22 -22.80 -66.03 7.53
C ARG A 22 -22.26 -65.24 8.73
N GLY A 23 -21.75 -65.94 9.74
CA GLY A 23 -21.10 -65.30 10.89
C GLY A 23 -19.84 -64.51 10.49
N VAL A 24 -19.05 -65.03 9.55
CA VAL A 24 -17.87 -64.34 8.99
C VAL A 24 -18.30 -63.13 8.15
N GLU A 25 -19.30 -63.30 7.27
CA GLU A 25 -19.84 -62.21 6.44
C GLU A 25 -20.37 -61.05 7.28
N ILE A 26 -21.09 -61.33 8.38
CA ILE A 26 -21.60 -60.30 9.30
C ILE A 26 -20.45 -59.57 10.00
N LYS A 27 -19.40 -60.28 10.40
CA LYS A 27 -18.22 -59.67 11.03
C LYS A 27 -17.50 -58.75 10.04
N GLU A 28 -17.32 -59.19 8.80
CA GLU A 28 -16.68 -58.38 7.77
C GLU A 28 -17.53 -57.17 7.39
N ALA A 29 -18.85 -57.33 7.25
CA ALA A 29 -19.76 -56.21 7.01
C ALA A 29 -19.70 -55.16 8.15
N LYS A 30 -19.65 -55.60 9.41
CA LYS A 30 -19.47 -54.70 10.56
C LYS A 30 -18.13 -53.95 10.49
N ARG A 31 -17.05 -54.65 10.14
CA ARG A 31 -15.73 -54.04 9.98
C ARG A 31 -15.75 -52.97 8.88
N VAL A 32 -16.32 -53.28 7.71
CA VAL A 32 -16.44 -52.32 6.59
C VAL A 32 -17.25 -51.09 7.00
N VAL A 33 -18.38 -51.27 7.71
CA VAL A 33 -19.19 -50.13 8.18
C VAL A 33 -18.41 -49.23 9.15
N VAL A 34 -17.62 -49.81 10.06
CA VAL A 34 -16.77 -49.03 10.97
C VAL A 34 -15.70 -48.26 10.21
N GLU A 35 -15.04 -48.91 9.23
CA GLU A 35 -14.04 -48.28 8.36
C GLU A 35 -14.63 -47.11 7.56
N CYS A 36 -15.79 -47.31 6.92
CA CYS A 36 -16.49 -46.26 6.16
C CYS A 36 -16.89 -45.09 7.06
N ARG A 37 -17.36 -45.35 8.29
CA ARG A 37 -17.67 -44.29 9.25
C ARG A 37 -16.42 -43.50 9.61
N ARG A 38 -15.30 -44.17 9.90
CA ARG A 38 -14.02 -43.51 10.20
C ARG A 38 -13.56 -42.62 9.05
N GLN A 39 -13.64 -43.10 7.82
CA GLN A 39 -13.29 -42.31 6.63
C GLN A 39 -14.22 -41.11 6.45
N ALA A 40 -15.53 -41.29 6.63
CA ALA A 40 -16.50 -40.19 6.55
C ALA A 40 -16.23 -39.09 7.59
N TYR A 41 -15.87 -39.46 8.84
CA TYR A 41 -15.47 -38.49 9.86
C TYR A 41 -14.20 -37.72 9.44
N GLY A 42 -13.18 -38.40 8.92
CA GLY A 42 -11.95 -37.75 8.46
C GLY A 42 -12.18 -36.76 7.31
N ILE A 43 -13.07 -37.09 6.36
CA ILE A 43 -13.45 -36.18 5.27
C ILE A 43 -14.18 -34.95 5.82
N THR A 44 -15.12 -35.16 6.75
CA THR A 44 -15.90 -34.08 7.35
C THR A 44 -15.01 -33.11 8.12
N GLU A 45 -14.07 -33.63 8.91
CA GLU A 45 -13.09 -32.83 9.67
C GLU A 45 -12.18 -32.03 8.72
N THR A 46 -11.63 -32.68 7.69
CA THR A 46 -10.78 -32.01 6.70
C THR A 46 -11.52 -30.90 5.95
N PHE A 47 -12.79 -31.16 5.58
CA PHE A 47 -13.63 -30.17 4.91
C PHE A 47 -13.93 -28.98 5.83
N ALA A 48 -14.32 -29.24 7.09
CA ALA A 48 -14.61 -28.19 8.06
C ALA A 48 -13.37 -27.32 8.34
N MET A 49 -12.18 -27.93 8.46
CA MET A 49 -10.94 -27.19 8.64
C MET A 49 -10.63 -26.30 7.43
N ARG A 50 -10.68 -26.83 6.21
CA ARG A 50 -10.42 -26.05 4.99
C ARG A 50 -11.41 -24.91 4.81
N LEU A 51 -12.69 -25.15 5.10
CA LEU A 51 -13.73 -24.13 5.02
C LEU A 51 -13.47 -23.00 6.04
N ALA A 52 -13.06 -23.35 7.27
CA ALA A 52 -12.71 -22.37 8.29
C ALA A 52 -11.47 -21.55 7.92
N GLU A 53 -10.47 -22.18 7.32
CA GLU A 53 -9.26 -21.51 6.82
C GLU A 53 -9.60 -20.52 5.70
N GLN A 54 -10.37 -20.94 4.68
CA GLN A 54 -10.84 -20.05 3.62
C GLN A 54 -11.67 -18.88 4.14
N ALA A 55 -12.53 -19.11 5.13
CA ALA A 55 -13.30 -18.03 5.77
C ALA A 55 -12.41 -17.00 6.46
N ARG A 56 -11.34 -17.45 7.14
CA ARG A 56 -10.36 -16.57 7.78
C ARG A 56 -9.58 -15.74 6.77
N GLU A 57 -9.13 -16.36 5.68
CA GLU A 57 -8.43 -15.67 4.59
C GLU A 57 -9.31 -14.59 3.96
N TYR A 58 -10.57 -14.93 3.69
CA TYR A 58 -11.54 -13.98 3.13
C TYR A 58 -11.84 -12.81 4.08
N GLU A 59 -11.99 -13.08 5.37
CA GLU A 59 -12.15 -12.02 6.36
C GLU A 59 -10.91 -11.13 6.47
N SER A 60 -9.71 -11.71 6.41
CA SER A 60 -8.46 -10.94 6.42
C SER A 60 -8.40 -10.01 5.22
N ALA A 61 -8.64 -10.53 4.01
CA ALA A 61 -8.65 -9.74 2.79
C ALA A 61 -9.68 -8.60 2.85
N ARG A 62 -10.90 -8.86 3.38
CA ARG A 62 -11.89 -7.81 3.58
C ARG A 62 -11.45 -6.73 4.57
N ARG A 63 -10.73 -7.10 5.64
CA ARG A 63 -10.21 -6.12 6.61
C ARG A 63 -9.13 -5.24 5.96
N ASP A 64 -8.23 -5.84 5.18
CA ASP A 64 -7.20 -5.10 4.45
C ASP A 64 -7.80 -4.14 3.41
N ASP A 65 -8.82 -4.59 2.67
CA ASP A 65 -9.57 -3.74 1.75
C ASP A 65 -10.27 -2.58 2.46
N ALA A 66 -10.92 -2.84 3.60
CA ALA A 66 -11.57 -1.81 4.39
C ALA A 66 -10.56 -0.76 4.90
N ALA A 67 -9.39 -1.19 5.34
CA ALA A 67 -8.31 -0.29 5.76
C ALA A 67 -7.78 0.55 4.59
N ARG A 68 -7.57 -0.06 3.42
CA ARG A 68 -7.18 0.65 2.19
C ARG A 68 -8.19 1.73 1.80
N LEU A 69 -9.48 1.38 1.79
CA LEU A 69 -10.56 2.32 1.47
C LEU A 69 -10.66 3.45 2.49
N ALA A 70 -10.51 3.15 3.78
CA ALA A 70 -10.52 4.18 4.83
C ALA A 70 -9.37 5.18 4.64
N ASN A 71 -8.15 4.70 4.38
CA ASN A 71 -7.01 5.57 4.09
C ASN A 71 -7.23 6.43 2.84
N PHE A 72 -7.81 5.84 1.78
CA PHE A 72 -8.13 6.57 0.57
C PHE A 72 -9.16 7.69 0.82
N VAL A 73 -10.20 7.44 1.62
CA VAL A 73 -11.19 8.46 2.00
C VAL A 73 -10.54 9.59 2.80
N ILE A 74 -9.65 9.27 3.74
CA ILE A 74 -8.89 10.27 4.51
C ILE A 74 -8.05 11.13 3.56
N GLN A 75 -7.37 10.51 2.60
CA GLN A 75 -6.55 11.22 1.62
C GLN A 75 -7.40 12.17 0.77
N ILE A 76 -8.53 11.71 0.23
CA ILE A 76 -9.45 12.57 -0.53
C ILE A 76 -9.92 13.76 0.30
N ALA A 77 -10.25 13.56 1.58
CA ALA A 77 -10.69 14.64 2.45
C ALA A 77 -9.57 15.67 2.67
N SER A 78 -8.34 15.20 2.85
CA SER A 78 -7.13 16.04 2.98
C SER A 78 -6.89 16.86 1.71
N ASP A 79 -6.92 16.20 0.54
CA ASP A 79 -6.70 16.83 -0.75
C ASP A 79 -7.80 17.84 -1.07
N SER A 80 -9.06 17.53 -0.71
CA SER A 80 -10.19 18.46 -0.84
C SER A 80 -10.00 19.73 0.00
N ASN A 81 -9.48 19.61 1.22
CA ASN A 81 -9.16 20.76 2.06
C ASN A 81 -8.00 21.56 1.47
N ARG A 82 -6.97 20.90 0.94
CA ARG A 82 -5.85 21.55 0.26
C ARG A 82 -6.32 22.34 -0.96
N ILE A 83 -7.20 21.78 -1.78
CA ILE A 83 -7.81 22.47 -2.93
C ILE A 83 -8.53 23.73 -2.47
N ARG A 84 -9.37 23.66 -1.42
CA ARG A 84 -10.08 24.83 -0.88
C ARG A 84 -9.15 25.95 -0.40
N VAL A 85 -8.00 25.60 0.19
CA VAL A 85 -7.00 26.59 0.61
C VAL A 85 -6.39 27.27 -0.62
N LEU A 86 -5.96 26.49 -1.61
CA LEU A 86 -5.40 27.01 -2.86
C LEU A 86 -6.41 27.88 -3.63
N GLU A 87 -7.69 27.52 -3.65
CA GLU A 87 -8.76 28.34 -4.25
C GLU A 87 -8.89 29.70 -3.57
N LYS A 88 -8.76 29.76 -2.23
CA LYS A 88 -8.78 31.03 -1.48
C LYS A 88 -7.56 31.89 -1.78
N GLU A 89 -6.37 31.29 -1.85
CA GLU A 89 -5.13 31.98 -2.20
C GLU A 89 -5.20 32.54 -3.62
N LEU A 90 -5.69 31.75 -4.58
CA LEU A 90 -5.87 32.18 -5.97
C LEU A 90 -6.89 33.31 -6.09
N ALA A 91 -8.01 33.25 -5.35
CA ALA A 91 -8.97 34.34 -5.30
C ALA A 91 -8.37 35.62 -4.70
N ALA A 92 -7.54 35.51 -3.65
CA ALA A 92 -6.85 36.66 -3.04
C ALA A 92 -5.86 37.31 -4.02
N LEU A 93 -5.08 36.51 -4.76
CA LEU A 93 -4.16 36.99 -5.80
C LEU A 93 -4.90 37.68 -6.95
N GLN A 94 -6.03 37.13 -7.40
CA GLN A 94 -6.87 37.76 -8.42
C GLN A 94 -7.47 39.08 -7.96
N LEU A 95 -7.82 39.19 -6.67
CA LEU A 95 -8.36 40.42 -6.10
C LEU A 95 -7.28 41.50 -5.99
N ALA A 96 -6.07 41.12 -5.54
CA ALA A 96 -4.90 41.99 -5.50
C ALA A 96 -4.51 42.50 -6.91
N ALA A 97 -4.63 41.66 -7.94
CA ALA A 97 -4.39 42.04 -9.32
C ALA A 97 -5.48 42.98 -9.91
N LYS A 98 -6.69 43.01 -9.34
CA LYS A 98 -7.81 43.84 -9.81
C LYS A 98 -7.95 45.17 -9.08
N THR A 99 -7.32 45.34 -7.90
CA THR A 99 -7.28 46.62 -7.19
C THR A 99 -6.23 47.55 -7.79
N PRO A 100 -6.60 48.69 -8.40
CA PRO A 100 -5.63 49.68 -8.84
C PRO A 100 -5.18 50.49 -7.62
N SER A 101 -3.98 50.18 -7.12
CA SER A 101 -3.29 50.88 -6.04
C SER A 101 -1.85 51.11 -6.49
N PRO A 102 -1.22 52.27 -6.19
CA PRO A 102 -0.09 52.81 -6.93
C PRO A 102 1.11 51.86 -6.90
N PRO A 103 2.02 51.94 -7.89
CA PRO A 103 3.07 50.96 -8.04
C PRO A 103 3.98 50.98 -6.81
N ALA A 104 3.77 50.03 -5.89
CA ALA A 104 4.91 49.42 -5.24
C ALA A 104 5.70 48.76 -6.38
N PRO A 105 7.03 48.97 -6.48
CA PRO A 105 7.79 48.47 -7.60
C PRO A 105 7.76 46.93 -7.58
N LEU A 106 6.82 46.37 -8.34
CA LEU A 106 6.96 45.03 -8.91
C LEU A 106 8.14 45.14 -9.87
N GLN A 107 9.33 44.83 -9.35
CA GLN A 107 10.50 44.53 -10.17
C GLN A 107 10.27 43.17 -10.86
N THR A 108 9.31 43.15 -11.79
CA THR A 108 9.31 42.22 -12.91
C THR A 108 10.37 42.71 -13.89
N GLN A 109 11.62 42.36 -13.63
CA GLN A 109 12.66 42.27 -14.64
C GLN A 109 13.51 41.06 -14.29
N ALA A 110 13.16 39.91 -14.89
CA ALA A 110 14.15 38.88 -15.15
C ALA A 110 15.23 39.54 -16.02
N GLN A 111 16.32 39.96 -15.38
CA GLN A 111 17.47 40.55 -16.06
C GLN A 111 18.63 39.56 -15.96
N ALA A 112 19.14 39.16 -17.12
CA ALA A 112 20.53 38.80 -17.25
C ALA A 112 21.36 39.96 -16.66
N GLY A 113 21.90 39.78 -15.47
CA GLY A 113 22.55 40.83 -14.68
C GLY A 113 22.02 41.07 -13.26
N GLU A 114 21.03 40.30 -12.78
CA GLU A 114 20.61 40.35 -11.37
C GLU A 114 21.78 39.98 -10.44
N SER A 115 22.08 40.83 -9.46
CA SER A 115 23.13 40.59 -8.46
C SER A 115 22.65 39.62 -7.38
N LEU A 116 23.57 38.86 -6.78
CA LEU A 116 23.23 37.87 -5.74
C LEU A 116 22.41 38.47 -4.57
N PRO A 117 22.72 39.66 -4.03
CA PRO A 117 21.90 40.24 -2.97
C PRO A 117 20.47 40.56 -3.43
N ALA A 118 20.28 41.01 -4.68
CA ALA A 118 18.96 41.29 -5.23
C ALA A 118 18.15 39.99 -5.41
N PHE A 119 18.80 38.94 -5.91
CA PHE A 119 18.23 37.60 -6.04
C PHE A 119 17.77 37.03 -4.70
N LEU A 120 18.62 37.11 -3.67
CA LEU A 120 18.29 36.62 -2.33
C LEU A 120 17.17 37.44 -1.68
N VAL A 121 17.16 38.76 -1.84
CA VAL A 121 16.05 39.60 -1.34
C VAL A 121 14.73 39.22 -2.01
N ARG A 122 14.74 38.96 -3.32
CA ARG A 122 13.55 38.55 -4.08
C ARG A 122 12.99 37.21 -3.60
N LEU A 123 13.85 36.27 -3.25
CA LEU A 123 13.47 34.97 -2.69
C LEU A 123 13.20 35.01 -1.17
N GLN A 124 13.31 36.17 -0.53
CA GLN A 124 13.22 36.34 0.93
C GLN A 124 14.32 35.57 1.71
N LEU A 125 15.46 35.33 1.07
CA LEU A 125 16.63 34.62 1.60
C LEU A 125 17.79 35.56 1.95
N SER A 126 17.54 36.86 2.12
CA SER A 126 18.58 37.84 2.46
C SER A 126 19.28 37.55 3.79
N ALA A 127 18.63 36.79 4.69
CA ALA A 127 19.25 36.31 5.93
C ALA A 127 20.43 35.35 5.69
N HIS A 128 20.48 34.68 4.53
CA HIS A 128 21.56 33.76 4.16
C HIS A 128 22.68 34.43 3.36
N GLN A 129 22.57 35.72 3.04
CA GLN A 129 23.52 36.41 2.17
C GLN A 129 24.98 36.23 2.62
N GLY A 130 25.25 36.35 3.92
CA GLY A 130 26.61 36.16 4.44
C GLY A 130 27.17 34.75 4.18
N ALA A 131 26.32 33.72 4.22
CA ALA A 131 26.75 32.35 3.97
C ALA A 131 26.96 32.05 2.47
N PHE A 132 26.29 32.78 1.57
CA PHE A 132 26.63 32.75 0.14
C PHE A 132 27.95 33.49 -0.16
N GLU A 133 28.23 34.58 0.53
CA GLU A 133 29.50 35.32 0.41
C GLU A 133 30.68 34.51 0.98
N GLU A 134 30.48 33.78 2.08
CA GLU A 134 31.49 32.87 2.67
C GLU A 134 31.85 31.69 1.75
N GLU A 135 30.88 31.15 1.01
CA GLU A 135 31.08 30.07 0.04
C GLU A 135 31.51 30.58 -1.35
N GLU A 136 31.82 31.88 -1.48
CA GLU A 136 32.21 32.55 -2.73
C GLU A 136 31.24 32.29 -3.90
N LEU A 137 29.95 32.13 -3.58
CA LEU A 137 28.92 31.86 -4.58
C LEU A 137 28.42 33.16 -5.20
N ASP A 138 28.48 33.25 -6.51
CA ASP A 138 27.87 34.35 -7.27
C ASP A 138 26.77 33.84 -8.22
N MET A 139 26.06 34.78 -8.86
CA MET A 139 24.95 34.43 -9.75
C MET A 139 25.41 33.71 -11.02
N GLU A 140 26.66 33.90 -11.48
CA GLU A 140 27.19 33.21 -12.65
C GLU A 140 27.47 31.75 -12.32
N LEU A 141 28.11 31.50 -11.18
CA LEU A 141 28.40 30.17 -10.66
C LEU A 141 27.10 29.42 -10.40
N LEU A 142 26.15 29.99 -9.66
CA LEU A 142 24.86 29.37 -9.36
C LEU A 142 24.08 28.96 -10.64
N ARG A 143 24.16 29.76 -11.71
CA ARG A 143 23.52 29.44 -13.01
C ARG A 143 24.27 28.40 -13.83
N SER A 144 25.59 28.31 -13.66
CA SER A 144 26.42 27.31 -14.33
C SER A 144 26.40 25.94 -13.63
N MET A 145 25.97 25.91 -12.38
CA MET A 145 25.96 24.71 -11.54
C MET A 145 24.89 23.70 -11.99
N GLY A 146 25.27 22.42 -11.98
CA GLY A 146 24.33 21.32 -12.13
C GLY A 146 23.40 21.23 -10.92
N ARG A 147 22.22 20.64 -11.13
CA ARG A 147 21.20 20.48 -10.08
C ARG A 147 21.73 19.81 -8.80
N VAL A 148 22.59 18.82 -8.95
CA VAL A 148 23.18 18.07 -7.83
C VAL A 148 24.14 18.93 -7.02
N ASP A 149 25.01 19.68 -7.70
CA ASP A 149 26.00 20.54 -7.05
C ASP A 149 25.30 21.72 -6.35
N LEU A 150 24.26 22.27 -6.97
CA LEU A 150 23.47 23.36 -6.41
C LEU A 150 22.77 22.92 -5.12
N GLU A 151 22.13 21.74 -5.12
CA GLU A 151 21.49 21.19 -3.93
C GLU A 151 22.49 20.92 -2.80
N GLN A 152 23.70 20.45 -3.14
CA GLN A 152 24.75 20.23 -2.17
C GLN A 152 25.26 21.54 -1.56
N ASN A 153 25.50 22.58 -2.37
CA ASN A 153 25.93 23.88 -1.86
C ASN A 153 24.84 24.56 -1.03
N MET A 154 23.56 24.47 -1.44
CA MET A 154 22.47 25.02 -0.63
C MET A 154 22.36 24.35 0.73
N LYS A 155 22.68 23.05 0.81
CA LYS A 155 22.75 22.32 2.07
C LYS A 155 23.93 22.76 2.94
N THR A 156 25.09 23.06 2.35
CA THR A 156 26.27 23.59 3.06
C THR A 156 25.99 24.96 3.69
N ILE A 157 25.30 25.83 2.94
CA ILE A 157 24.86 27.16 3.38
C ILE A 157 23.75 27.07 4.46
N GLY A 158 23.17 25.88 4.66
CA GLY A 158 22.16 25.61 5.68
C GLY A 158 20.74 25.99 5.26
N LEU A 159 20.46 26.07 3.96
CA LEU A 159 19.09 26.28 3.48
C LEU A 159 18.24 25.02 3.72
N SER A 160 16.97 25.24 4.02
CA SER A 160 15.97 24.18 4.05
C SER A 160 15.68 23.65 2.64
N ALA A 161 15.06 22.47 2.58
CA ALA A 161 14.63 21.88 1.31
C ALA A 161 13.66 22.77 0.52
N ALA A 162 12.83 23.57 1.21
CA ALA A 162 11.89 24.49 0.59
C ALA A 162 12.61 25.68 -0.06
N GLU A 163 13.59 26.26 0.64
CA GLU A 163 14.36 27.41 0.14
C GLU A 163 15.33 27.00 -0.99
N THR A 164 15.91 25.81 -0.86
CA THR A 164 16.71 25.18 -1.92
C THR A 164 15.86 24.98 -3.19
N ALA A 165 14.61 24.53 -3.03
CA ALA A 165 13.70 24.37 -4.16
C ALA A 165 13.35 25.72 -4.83
N LEU A 166 13.19 26.81 -4.06
CA LEU A 166 12.95 28.14 -4.62
C LEU A 166 14.09 28.61 -5.52
N ILE A 167 15.34 28.44 -5.07
CA ILE A 167 16.53 28.79 -5.85
C ILE A 167 16.61 27.93 -7.12
N MET A 168 16.41 26.62 -7.01
CA MET A 168 16.43 25.70 -8.16
C MET A 168 15.35 26.04 -9.20
N VAL A 169 14.12 26.30 -8.74
CA VAL A 169 13.00 26.67 -9.60
C VAL A 169 13.34 27.95 -10.36
N ASP A 170 13.88 28.96 -9.68
CA ASP A 170 14.20 30.23 -10.31
C ASP A 170 15.34 30.12 -11.33
N ILE A 171 16.43 29.44 -10.98
CA ILE A 171 17.60 29.27 -11.85
C ILE A 171 17.26 28.44 -13.09
N PHE A 172 16.58 27.30 -12.91
CA PHE A 172 16.35 26.36 -14.01
C PHE A 172 15.12 26.70 -14.87
N LEU A 173 14.09 27.37 -14.33
CA LEU A 173 12.94 27.81 -15.15
C LEU A 173 13.20 29.13 -15.86
N SER A 174 14.15 29.95 -15.40
CA SER A 174 14.53 31.20 -16.08
C SER A 174 15.54 30.97 -17.23
N SER A 175 15.87 29.71 -17.53
CA SER A 175 16.84 29.29 -18.55
C SER A 175 16.21 28.84 -19.88
N GLU A 176 14.87 28.85 -19.99
CA GLU A 176 14.09 28.62 -21.23
C GLU A 176 13.55 29.92 -21.82
#